data_AF-A0A9D4DXS0-F1
#
_entry.id   AF-A0A9D4DXS0-F1
#
_cell.length_a   1.000
_cell.length_b   1.000
_cell.length_c   1.000
_cell.angle_alpha   90.00
_cell.angle_beta   90.00
_cell.angle_gamma   90.00
#
_symmetry.space_group_name_H-M   'P 1'
#
loop_
_entity.id
_entity.type
_entity.pdbx_description
1 polymer ?
#
loop_
_entity_poly.entity_id
_entity_poly.type
_entity_poly.pdbx_seq_one_letter_code
_entity_poly.pdbx_strand_id
1 'polypeptide(L)'
;MFNLSLCSQLVKGRVQVLYNLGGQDGESALTLARAPASNGQWHTVSLRRIGRWFELKMDDGEGRYRNTTWGPIGGRELITIDMYGIVSGAHVVFSNNPIVDSLDLNQSEFAFISEGFLSSFRCCLLLE
;
A
#
# COMPACT_ATOMS: atom_id res chain seq x y z
N MET A 1 -2.25 -17.00 14.93
CA MET A 1 -1.67 -15.64 14.88
C MET A 1 -2.30 -14.95 13.68
N PHE A 2 -3.06 -13.87 13.88
CA PHE A 2 -3.74 -13.18 12.77
C PHE A 2 -2.72 -12.31 12.03
N ASN A 3 -2.54 -12.55 10.74
CA ASN A 3 -1.65 -11.77 9.89
C ASN A 3 -2.36 -10.46 9.53
N LEU A 4 -1.97 -9.36 10.19
CA LEU A 4 -2.47 -8.03 9.86
C LEU A 4 -1.57 -7.42 8.80
N SER A 5 -2.13 -6.93 7.72
CA SER A 5 -1.36 -6.40 6.59
C SER A 5 -2.00 -5.13 6.03
N LEU A 6 -1.16 -4.29 5.43
CA LEU A 6 -1.55 -3.11 4.67
C LEU A 6 -0.62 -2.98 3.47
N CYS A 7 -1.17 -2.96 2.26
CA CYS A 7 -0.39 -2.88 1.02
C CYS A 7 -1.09 -1.92 0.05
N SER A 8 -0.37 -0.93 -0.47
CA SER A 8 -0.82 -0.12 -1.59
C SER A 8 -0.23 -0.63 -2.90
N GLN A 9 -1.07 -0.80 -3.92
CA GLN A 9 -0.68 -1.33 -5.21
C GLN A 9 -1.41 -0.65 -6.37
N LEU A 10 -0.86 -0.79 -7.57
CA LEU A 10 -1.51 -0.40 -8.82
C LEU A 10 -2.08 -1.64 -9.49
N VAL A 11 -3.40 -1.68 -9.68
CA VAL A 11 -4.09 -2.76 -10.37
C VAL A 11 -4.87 -2.19 -11.54
N LYS A 12 -4.54 -2.64 -12.76
CA LYS A 12 -5.15 -2.15 -14.01
C LYS A 12 -5.11 -0.62 -14.10
N GLY A 13 -3.98 -0.03 -13.74
CA GLY A 13 -3.75 1.41 -13.81
C GLY A 13 -4.46 2.25 -12.74
N ARG A 14 -4.97 1.62 -11.68
CA ARG A 14 -5.73 2.27 -10.60
C ARG A 14 -5.14 1.96 -9.25
N VAL A 15 -5.19 2.93 -8.34
CA VAL A 15 -4.73 2.78 -6.97
C VAL A 15 -5.67 1.88 -6.19
N GLN A 16 -5.12 0.86 -5.55
CA GLN A 16 -5.79 -0.05 -4.65
C GLN A 16 -5.00 -0.20 -3.36
N VAL A 17 -5.71 -0.28 -2.24
CA VAL A 17 -5.15 -0.65 -0.94
C VAL A 17 -5.77 -1.98 -0.52
N LEU A 18 -4.92 -2.98 -0.33
CA LEU A 18 -5.26 -4.25 0.32
C LEU A 18 -4.97 -4.12 1.81
N TYR A 19 -5.86 -4.62 2.64
CA TYR A 19 -5.68 -4.61 4.07
C TYR A 19 -6.34 -5.82 4.74
N ASN A 20 -5.68 -6.35 5.76
CA ASN A 20 -6.24 -7.37 6.63
C ASN A 20 -6.22 -6.86 8.07
N LEU A 21 -7.41 -6.59 8.62
CA LEU A 21 -7.56 -6.20 10.02
C LEU A 21 -7.98 -7.39 10.91
N GLY A 22 -7.96 -8.62 10.38
CA GLY A 22 -8.71 -9.74 10.93
C GLY A 22 -10.22 -9.52 10.80
N GLY A 23 -10.99 -10.21 11.64
CA GLY A 23 -12.45 -10.19 11.57
C GLY A 23 -12.99 -11.31 10.68
N GLN A 24 -14.26 -11.20 10.27
CA GLN A 24 -14.95 -12.25 9.50
C GLN A 24 -14.58 -12.26 8.02
N ASP A 25 -14.23 -11.11 7.46
CA ASP A 25 -14.13 -10.93 6.01
C ASP A 25 -12.71 -11.17 5.44
N GLY A 26 -11.73 -11.48 6.30
CA GLY A 26 -10.34 -11.72 5.88
C GLY A 26 -9.68 -10.48 5.26
N GLU A 27 -8.98 -10.67 4.13
CA GLU A 27 -8.38 -9.56 3.38
C GLU A 27 -9.43 -8.77 2.61
N SER A 28 -9.34 -7.45 2.68
CA SER A 28 -10.27 -6.50 2.05
C SER A 28 -9.52 -5.53 1.14
N ALA A 29 -10.24 -4.97 0.15
CA ALA A 29 -9.68 -4.05 -0.83
C ALA A 29 -10.45 -2.72 -0.87
N LEU A 30 -9.74 -1.60 -0.88
CA LEU A 30 -10.26 -0.26 -1.14
C LEU A 30 -9.63 0.29 -2.42
N THR A 31 -10.42 0.57 -3.45
CA THR A 31 -9.89 0.93 -4.79
C THR A 31 -10.47 2.26 -5.28
N LEU A 32 -9.62 3.10 -5.87
CA LEU A 32 -10.07 4.23 -6.69
C LEU A 32 -10.47 3.75 -8.10
N ALA A 33 -11.54 2.97 -8.18
CA ALA A 33 -12.18 2.68 -9.46
C ALA A 33 -12.62 4.02 -10.06
N ARG A 34 -12.51 4.34 -11.34
CA ARG A 34 -12.82 5.68 -11.92
C ARG A 34 -11.74 6.77 -11.77
N ALA A 35 -10.63 6.53 -11.07
CA ALA A 35 -9.48 7.44 -11.09
C ALA A 35 -8.24 6.72 -11.64
N PRO A 36 -7.92 6.87 -12.94
CA PRO A 36 -6.70 6.28 -13.53
C PRO A 36 -5.47 7.02 -13.01
N ALA A 37 -4.52 6.26 -12.46
CA ALA A 37 -3.23 6.76 -11.97
C ALA A 37 -2.09 6.46 -12.96
N SER A 38 -2.26 5.48 -13.86
CA SER A 38 -1.28 5.19 -14.92
C SER A 38 -1.58 5.99 -16.20
N ASN A 39 -1.42 7.30 -16.14
CA ASN A 39 -1.68 8.22 -17.25
C ASN A 39 -0.44 9.03 -17.68
N GLY A 40 0.75 8.67 -17.18
CA GLY A 40 2.00 9.38 -17.45
C GLY A 40 2.22 10.64 -16.61
N GLN A 41 1.33 10.96 -15.68
CA GLN A 41 1.49 12.09 -14.77
C GLN A 41 1.86 11.62 -13.35
N TRP A 42 2.57 12.48 -12.63
CA TRP A 42 2.82 12.30 -11.21
C TRP A 42 1.52 12.46 -10.43
N HIS A 43 1.25 11.50 -9.55
CA HIS A 43 0.10 11.54 -8.66
C HIS A 43 0.53 11.50 -7.20
N THR A 44 -0.22 12.19 -6.35
CA THR A 44 -0.07 12.11 -4.89
C THR A 44 -1.16 11.20 -4.35
N VAL A 45 -0.79 10.12 -3.66
CA VAL A 45 -1.75 9.20 -3.04
C VAL A 45 -1.68 9.34 -1.53
N SER A 46 -2.83 9.61 -0.91
CA SER A 46 -2.96 9.68 0.54
C SER A 46 -3.86 8.55 1.04
N LEU A 47 -3.35 7.80 2.02
CA LEU A 47 -4.13 6.83 2.76
C LEU A 47 -4.22 7.28 4.21
N ARG A 48 -5.44 7.39 4.72
CA ARG A 48 -5.71 7.69 6.14
C ARG A 48 -6.48 6.54 6.75
N ARG A 49 -6.00 6.08 7.91
CA ARG A 49 -6.65 5.04 8.71
C ARG A 49 -6.96 5.56 10.11
N ILE A 50 -8.18 5.35 10.59
CA ILE A 50 -8.60 5.65 11.97
C ILE A 50 -9.38 4.44 12.48
N GLY A 51 -8.77 3.66 13.38
CA GLY A 51 -9.33 2.38 13.80
C GLY A 51 -9.55 1.46 12.59
N ARG A 52 -10.79 1.04 12.34
CA ARG A 52 -11.16 0.23 11.17
C ARG A 52 -11.48 1.04 9.92
N TRP A 53 -11.71 2.34 10.07
CA TRP A 53 -12.10 3.21 8.96
C TRP A 53 -10.88 3.60 8.13
N PHE A 54 -11.04 3.57 6.81
CA PHE A 54 -10.03 4.02 5.85
C PHE A 54 -10.60 5.07 4.90
N GLU A 55 -9.73 6.00 4.51
CA GLU A 55 -9.90 6.94 3.42
C GLU A 55 -8.71 6.86 2.49
N LEU A 56 -8.98 6.67 1.20
CA LEU A 56 -8.00 6.68 0.13
C LEU A 56 -8.31 7.87 -0.79
N LYS A 57 -7.29 8.69 -1.05
CA LYS A 57 -7.36 9.91 -1.87
C LYS A 57 -6.23 9.96 -2.90
N MET A 58 -6.50 10.58 -4.04
CA MET A 58 -5.50 10.92 -5.07
C MET A 58 -5.58 12.41 -5.42
N ASP A 59 -4.44 13.08 -5.51
CA ASP A 59 -4.26 14.50 -5.90
C ASP A 59 -5.15 15.49 -5.13
N ASP A 60 -5.30 15.29 -3.81
CA ASP A 60 -6.21 16.07 -2.94
C ASP A 60 -7.68 16.08 -3.39
N GLY A 61 -8.03 15.18 -4.32
CA GLY A 61 -9.31 15.19 -5.00
C GLY A 61 -10.46 14.63 -4.18
N GLU A 62 -11.66 15.08 -4.55
CA GLU A 62 -12.94 14.57 -4.05
C GLU A 62 -13.65 13.75 -5.14
N GLY A 63 -14.81 13.16 -4.78
CA GLY A 63 -15.62 12.38 -5.72
C GLY A 63 -14.87 11.15 -6.25
N ARG A 64 -14.60 11.09 -7.56
CA ARG A 64 -13.94 9.92 -8.18
C ARG A 64 -12.53 9.64 -7.66
N TYR A 65 -11.86 10.66 -7.13
CA TYR A 65 -10.50 10.59 -6.59
C TYR A 65 -10.46 10.22 -5.10
N ARG A 66 -11.62 9.94 -4.49
CA ARG A 66 -11.75 9.61 -3.08
C ARG A 66 -12.59 8.35 -2.89
N ASN A 67 -12.17 7.47 -2.00
CA ASN A 67 -12.98 6.33 -1.57
C ASN A 67 -12.78 6.05 -0.07
N THR A 68 -13.82 5.54 0.60
CA THR A 68 -13.80 5.26 2.04
C THR A 68 -14.49 3.95 2.38
N THR A 69 -14.09 3.34 3.48
CA THR A 69 -14.72 2.13 4.03
C THR A 69 -14.70 2.15 5.55
N TRP A 70 -15.72 1.57 6.18
CA TRP A 70 -15.76 1.38 7.65
C TRP A 70 -14.88 0.21 8.13
N GLY A 71 -14.35 -0.59 7.20
CA GLY A 71 -13.60 -1.80 7.50
C GLY A 71 -14.48 -2.98 7.94
N PRO A 72 -13.90 -4.17 8.12
CA PRO A 72 -14.63 -5.40 8.40
C PRO A 72 -15.24 -5.43 9.81
N ILE A 73 -16.32 -6.18 9.98
CA ILE A 73 -16.93 -6.42 11.30
C ILE A 73 -15.97 -7.25 12.16
N GLY A 74 -15.74 -6.82 13.39
CA GLY A 74 -14.79 -7.46 14.31
C GLY A 74 -13.31 -7.27 13.94
N GLY A 75 -13.00 -6.40 12.97
CA GLY A 75 -11.63 -6.01 12.66
C GLY A 75 -10.92 -5.32 13.82
N ARG A 76 -9.60 -5.41 13.86
CA ARG A 76 -8.78 -4.73 14.86
C ARG A 76 -8.62 -3.24 14.56
N GLU A 77 -8.69 -2.43 15.60
CA GLU A 77 -8.45 -0.98 15.51
C GLU A 77 -6.96 -0.63 15.57
N LEU A 78 -6.17 -1.45 16.26
CA LEU A 78 -4.72 -1.32 16.36
C LEU A 78 -4.02 -2.27 15.37
N ILE A 79 -2.94 -1.78 14.77
CA ILE A 79 -1.98 -2.61 14.03
C ILE A 79 -0.61 -2.48 14.69
N THR A 80 0.13 -3.57 14.72
CA THR A 80 1.55 -3.53 15.07
C THR A 80 2.32 -3.38 13.77
N ILE A 81 3.18 -2.38 13.70
CA ILE A 81 4.05 -2.16 12.55
C ILE A 81 5.39 -2.82 12.86
N ASP A 82 5.78 -3.78 12.02
CA ASP A 82 7.16 -4.25 11.99
C ASP A 82 7.98 -3.32 11.10
N MET A 83 8.98 -2.66 11.68
CA MET A 83 9.81 -1.68 10.98
C MET A 83 10.63 -2.33 9.86
N TYR A 84 10.93 -3.64 9.96
CA TYR A 84 11.64 -4.39 8.93
C TYR A 84 10.71 -4.92 7.82
N GLY A 85 9.39 -4.86 8.04
CA GLY A 85 8.37 -5.29 7.09
C GLY A 85 7.85 -4.18 6.17
N ILE A 86 8.41 -2.96 6.26
CA ILE A 86 8.01 -1.84 5.42
C ILE A 86 8.83 -1.88 4.13
N VAL A 87 8.15 -2.13 3.02
CA VAL A 87 8.76 -2.25 1.70
C VAL A 87 7.99 -1.39 0.69
N SER A 88 8.69 -0.85 -0.29
CA SER A 88 8.11 -0.08 -1.39
C SER A 88 8.87 -0.36 -2.67
N GLY A 89 8.17 -0.33 -3.81
CA GLY A 89 8.78 -0.47 -5.14
C GLY A 89 9.35 -1.84 -5.50
N ALA A 90 9.33 -2.81 -4.58
CA ALA A 90 9.89 -4.14 -4.79
C ALA A 90 9.00 -5.24 -4.18
N HIS A 91 9.13 -6.46 -4.71
CA HIS A 91 8.59 -7.66 -4.10
C HIS A 91 9.66 -8.27 -3.19
N VAL A 92 9.41 -8.31 -1.88
CA VAL A 92 10.36 -8.79 -0.89
C VAL A 92 9.85 -10.09 -0.28
N VAL A 93 10.71 -11.12 -0.28
CA VAL A 93 10.43 -12.41 0.36
C VAL A 93 11.28 -12.52 1.62
N PHE A 94 10.63 -12.51 2.78
CA PHE A 94 11.30 -12.71 4.06
C PHE A 94 11.44 -14.21 4.33
N SER A 95 12.67 -14.72 4.29
CA SER A 95 12.99 -16.11 4.66
C SER A 95 13.69 -16.14 6.01
N ASN A 96 13.28 -17.05 6.89
CA ASN A 96 13.97 -17.32 8.15
C ASN A 96 15.35 -17.98 7.95
N ASN A 97 15.62 -18.50 6.75
CA ASN A 97 16.90 -19.03 6.29
C ASN A 97 17.24 -18.36 4.95
N PRO A 98 17.83 -17.15 4.94
CA PRO A 98 18.18 -16.49 3.70
C PRO A 98 19.29 -17.28 3.00
N ILE A 99 18.99 -17.86 1.85
CA ILE A 99 20.02 -18.30 0.89
C ILE A 99 20.26 -17.09 0.01
N VAL A 100 21.32 -16.34 0.30
CA VAL A 100 21.73 -15.20 -0.53
C VAL A 100 22.46 -15.77 -1.74
N ASP A 101 21.82 -15.75 -2.91
CA ASP A 101 22.51 -16.10 -4.15
C ASP A 101 23.37 -14.92 -4.61
N SER A 102 24.55 -15.20 -5.15
CA SER A 102 25.51 -14.19 -5.60
C SER A 102 24.95 -13.25 -6.69
N LEU A 103 23.88 -13.66 -7.37
CA LEU A 103 23.14 -12.81 -8.32
C LEU A 103 22.36 -11.67 -7.64
N ASP A 104 21.83 -11.88 -6.43
CA ASP A 104 21.01 -10.88 -5.72
C ASP A 104 21.84 -9.67 -5.27
N LEU A 105 23.16 -9.86 -5.08
CA LEU A 105 24.08 -8.78 -4.68
C LEU A 105 24.35 -7.80 -5.83
N ASN A 106 24.27 -8.25 -7.09
CA ASN A 106 24.61 -7.44 -8.27
C ASN A 106 23.42 -6.65 -8.85
N GLN A 107 22.20 -6.86 -8.35
CA GLN A 107 20.98 -6.19 -8.84
C GLN A 107 20.43 -5.15 -7.86
N SER A 108 21.11 -4.91 -6.73
CA SER A 108 20.63 -4.05 -5.65
C SER A 108 21.00 -2.56 -5.82
N GLU A 109 20.62 -1.94 -6.93
CA GLU A 109 20.53 -0.47 -7.01
C GLU A 109 19.20 -0.01 -6.38
N PHE A 110 19.17 0.14 -5.05
CA PHE A 110 17.99 0.64 -4.34
C PHE A 110 18.09 2.14 -4.07
N ALA A 111 17.28 2.93 -4.78
CA ALA A 111 17.03 4.33 -4.43
C ALA A 111 15.94 4.39 -3.33
N PHE A 112 16.35 4.62 -2.08
CA PHE A 112 15.46 4.95 -0.98
C PHE A 112 15.09 6.44 -1.03
N ILE A 113 13.79 6.76 -1.06
CA ILE A 113 13.28 8.05 -0.58
C ILE A 113 12.05 7.79 0.28
N SER A 114 12.19 7.92 1.61
CA SER A 114 11.06 8.15 2.50
C SER A 114 11.42 9.17 3.57
N GLU A 115 10.87 10.37 3.42
CA GLU A 115 10.80 11.39 4.47
C GLU A 115 9.39 11.37 5.07
N GLY A 116 9.30 11.30 6.41
CA GLY A 116 8.18 11.83 7.18
C GLY A 116 6.86 11.04 7.23
N PHE A 117 6.53 10.54 8.42
CA PHE A 117 5.32 9.81 8.73
C PHE A 117 4.07 10.71 8.75
N LEU A 118 3.46 10.84 7.57
CA LEU A 118 2.05 11.08 7.24
C LEU A 118 1.92 10.41 5.88
N SER A 119 1.21 9.27 5.75
CA SER A 119 1.27 8.40 4.57
C SER A 119 0.71 9.04 3.29
N SER A 120 1.51 9.94 2.73
CA SER A 120 1.39 10.56 1.43
C SER A 120 2.58 10.07 0.62
N PHE A 121 2.34 9.15 -0.29
CA PHE A 121 3.37 8.63 -1.17
C PHE A 121 3.20 9.26 -2.55
N ARG A 122 4.30 9.75 -3.12
CA ARG A 122 4.36 10.24 -4.50
C ARG A 122 4.81 9.10 -5.39
N CYS A 123 4.01 8.78 -6.40
CA CYS A 123 4.26 7.70 -7.34
C CYS A 123 4.27 8.29 -8.76
N CYS A 124 5.34 8.03 -9.51
CA CYS A 124 5.34 8.14 -10.96
C CYS A 124 5.41 6.73 -11.53
N LEU A 125 4.45 6.38 -12.36
CA LEU A 125 4.62 5.27 -13.28
C LEU A 125 4.46 5.79 -14.70
N LEU A 126 5.59 5.96 -15.37
CA LEU A 126 5.67 5.86 -16.82
C LEU A 126 5.64 4.36 -17.14
N LEU A 127 4.49 3.86 -17.59
CA LEU A 127 4.45 2.61 -18.34
C LEU A 127 4.70 2.99 -19.79
N GLU A 128 5.91 2.75 -20.29
CA GLU A 128 6.16 2.65 -21.73
C GLU A 128 5.67 1.30 -22.26
#